data_AF-A0A5D0PQL5-F1
#
_entry.id   AF-A0A5D0PQL5-F1
#
_cell.length_a   1.000
_cell.length_b   1.000
_cell.length_c   1.000
_cell.angle_alpha   90.00
_cell.angle_beta   90.00
_cell.angle_gamma   90.00
#
_symmetry.space_group_name_H-M   'P 1'
#
loop_
_entity.id
_entity.type
_entity.pdbx_description
1 polymer ?
#
loop_
_entity_poly.entity_id
_entity_poly.type
_entity_poly.pdbx_seq_one_letter_code
_entity_poly.pdbx_strand_id
1 'polypeptide(L)'
;MIPRSRTVSLLVLGAICLAACSSEEQPVQKLRPLALKEQASNIVKSADGYAVTWAGVLSNANPWHFGEHVVATIVGHDAKGAEVVRMDQPLDAVPPGGSLAFTGQASATQKPAKVTIQYRPAQWRQAARIASAFQRFPTSRVQTMRQKDGAFLITGYVDNPYSVPASTLVVNALLRDKAGKLLGGGSTFVDEVQAGSPPRFILTVSGLPKGAEVAKTEITARTWGSTGRPYEDLALSGAVPVHTIKPTSEPFAVDRNTQIVSEYKQ
;
A
#
# COMPACT_ATOMS: atom_id res chain seq x y z
N MET A 1 85.25 -26.97 -39.24
CA MET A 1 84.12 -27.73 -39.82
C MET A 1 82.82 -27.03 -39.46
N ILE A 2 81.99 -26.85 -40.49
CA ILE A 2 80.63 -26.27 -40.65
C ILE A 2 79.58 -27.16 -39.87
N PRO A 3 78.32 -26.76 -39.54
CA PRO A 3 77.72 -25.47 -39.10
C PRO A 3 76.43 -25.61 -38.19
N ARG A 4 75.69 -24.48 -38.03
CA ARG A 4 74.20 -24.30 -37.89
C ARG A 4 73.46 -24.58 -36.56
N SER A 5 72.81 -23.53 -36.03
CA SER A 5 71.34 -23.39 -35.85
C SER A 5 71.04 -21.94 -35.37
N ARG A 6 70.33 -21.06 -36.12
CA ARG A 6 68.88 -20.73 -36.05
C ARG A 6 68.34 -20.75 -34.60
N THR A 7 67.79 -19.66 -34.03
CA THR A 7 66.51 -19.02 -34.45
C THR A 7 66.36 -17.59 -33.92
N VAL A 8 65.55 -16.80 -34.63
CA VAL A 8 65.14 -15.41 -34.42
C VAL A 8 63.73 -15.36 -33.81
N SER A 9 63.40 -14.25 -33.13
CA SER A 9 62.07 -13.69 -32.76
C SER A 9 61.40 -14.11 -31.45
N LEU A 10 61.08 -13.09 -30.63
CA LEU A 10 59.74 -12.79 -30.06
C LEU A 10 59.84 -11.42 -29.33
N LEU A 11 59.42 -10.33 -29.96
CA LEU A 11 58.11 -9.66 -29.79
C LEU A 11 57.84 -9.16 -28.36
N VAL A 12 58.07 -7.85 -28.21
CA VAL A 12 57.55 -6.98 -27.16
C VAL A 12 56.04 -6.84 -27.33
N LEU A 13 55.25 -7.14 -26.30
CA LEU A 13 53.91 -6.58 -26.13
C LEU A 13 53.78 -6.02 -24.72
N GLY A 14 53.65 -4.70 -24.64
CA GLY A 14 53.40 -3.96 -23.41
C GLY A 14 52.00 -4.21 -22.88
N ALA A 15 51.92 -4.56 -21.59
CA ALA A 15 50.69 -4.60 -20.83
C ALA A 15 50.46 -3.21 -20.21
N ILE A 16 49.69 -2.36 -20.88
CA ILE A 16 49.10 -1.16 -20.26
C ILE A 16 47.75 -1.61 -19.70
N CYS A 17 47.71 -1.94 -18.41
CA CYS A 17 46.47 -2.12 -17.67
C CYS A 17 45.78 -0.76 -17.53
N LEU A 18 44.93 -0.41 -18.49
CA LEU A 18 43.96 0.66 -18.33
C LEU A 18 42.99 0.23 -17.23
N ALA A 19 43.05 0.92 -16.08
CA ALA A 19 42.01 0.92 -15.08
C ALA A 19 40.73 1.48 -15.72
N ALA A 20 39.90 0.59 -16.26
CA ALA A 20 38.54 0.90 -16.60
C ALA A 20 37.75 1.04 -15.30
N CYS A 21 37.66 2.27 -14.79
CA CYS A 21 36.56 2.66 -13.92
C CYS A 21 35.26 2.52 -14.73
N SER A 22 34.72 1.30 -14.80
CA SER A 22 33.37 1.08 -15.29
C SER A 22 32.42 1.69 -14.26
N SER A 23 32.01 2.93 -14.50
CA SER A 23 30.74 3.41 -13.97
C SER A 23 29.66 2.54 -14.60
N GLU A 24 29.27 1.47 -13.92
CA GLU A 24 27.99 0.80 -14.20
C GLU A 24 26.92 1.87 -14.05
N GLU A 25 26.43 2.40 -15.17
CA GLU A 25 25.17 3.13 -15.21
C GLU A 25 24.10 2.18 -14.67
N GLN A 26 23.76 2.34 -13.39
CA GLN A 26 22.63 1.62 -12.83
C GLN A 26 21.40 1.98 -13.67
N PRO A 27 20.74 1.00 -14.30
CA PRO A 27 19.57 1.30 -15.11
C PRO A 27 18.53 1.97 -14.21
N VAL A 28 18.13 3.19 -14.57
CA VAL A 28 17.09 3.95 -13.86
C VAL A 28 15.85 3.06 -13.79
N GLN A 29 15.52 2.58 -12.59
CA GLN A 29 14.38 1.70 -12.41
C GLN A 29 13.10 2.44 -12.79
N LYS A 30 12.48 2.04 -13.91
CA LYS A 30 11.22 2.63 -14.36
C LYS A 30 10.09 2.25 -13.39
N LEU A 31 9.59 3.23 -12.66
CA LEU A 31 8.47 3.05 -11.73
C LEU A 31 7.18 2.70 -12.47
N ARG A 32 6.46 1.71 -11.95
CA ARG A 32 5.19 1.24 -12.50
C ARG A 32 4.05 2.10 -11.95
N PRO A 33 3.01 2.43 -12.74
CA PRO A 33 1.83 3.10 -12.22
C PRO A 33 1.16 2.26 -11.14
N LEU A 34 0.38 2.92 -10.27
CA LEU A 34 -0.56 2.20 -9.42
C LEU A 34 -1.53 1.39 -10.29
N ALA A 35 -2.15 0.36 -9.72
CA ALA A 35 -3.20 -0.40 -10.40
C ALA A 35 -4.45 -0.47 -9.53
N LEU A 36 -5.60 -0.12 -10.09
CA LEU A 36 -6.91 -0.35 -9.45
C LEU A 36 -7.27 -1.82 -9.65
N LYS A 37 -6.97 -2.66 -8.67
CA LYS A 37 -7.17 -4.12 -8.73
C LYS A 37 -8.63 -4.50 -8.66
N GLU A 38 -9.37 -3.80 -7.81
CA GLU A 38 -10.76 -4.09 -7.51
C GLU A 38 -11.51 -2.78 -7.32
N GLN A 39 -12.78 -2.77 -7.71
CA GLN A 39 -13.70 -1.68 -7.43
C GLN A 39 -15.13 -2.19 -7.37
N ALA A 40 -15.93 -1.53 -6.56
CA ALA A 40 -17.37 -1.69 -6.52
C ALA A 40 -18.00 -0.30 -6.34
N SER A 41 -19.18 -0.10 -6.91
CA SER A 41 -20.00 1.06 -6.65
C SER A 41 -21.46 0.65 -6.59
N ASN A 42 -22.22 1.32 -5.73
CA ASN A 42 -23.64 1.05 -5.56
C ASN A 42 -24.42 2.35 -5.54
N ILE A 43 -25.63 2.29 -6.08
CA ILE A 43 -26.57 3.40 -6.13
C ILE A 43 -27.85 2.95 -5.43
N VAL A 44 -28.19 3.61 -4.33
CA VAL A 44 -29.42 3.34 -3.58
C VAL A 44 -30.23 4.63 -3.46
N LYS A 45 -31.57 4.50 -3.50
CA LYS A 45 -32.47 5.63 -3.26
C LYS A 45 -32.37 6.05 -1.79
N SER A 46 -32.24 7.34 -1.53
CA SER A 46 -32.29 7.96 -0.20
C SER A 46 -33.39 9.01 -0.14
N ALA A 47 -33.62 9.60 1.04
CA ALA A 47 -34.63 10.66 1.23
C ALA A 47 -34.35 11.87 0.31
N ASP A 48 -33.08 12.26 0.18
CA ASP A 48 -32.67 13.48 -0.54
C ASP A 48 -32.25 13.23 -1.99
N GLY A 49 -32.50 12.04 -2.53
CA GLY A 49 -32.07 11.68 -3.88
C GLY A 49 -31.57 10.25 -3.95
N TYR A 50 -30.29 10.10 -4.25
CA TYR A 50 -29.59 8.83 -4.36
C TYR A 50 -28.26 8.91 -3.61
N ALA A 51 -27.96 7.90 -2.81
CA ALA A 51 -26.63 7.72 -2.26
C ALA A 51 -25.80 6.84 -3.21
N VAL A 52 -24.64 7.36 -3.59
CA VAL A 52 -23.63 6.66 -4.38
C VAL A 52 -22.50 6.29 -3.44
N THR A 53 -22.28 4.99 -3.26
CA THR A 53 -21.18 4.46 -2.45
C THR A 53 -20.16 3.79 -3.36
N TRP A 54 -18.89 3.83 -2.96
CA TRP A 54 -17.83 3.12 -3.66
C TRP A 54 -16.81 2.52 -2.70
N ALA A 55 -16.15 1.48 -3.19
CA ALA A 55 -14.98 0.89 -2.59
C ALA A 55 -13.99 0.51 -3.69
N GLY A 56 -12.70 0.61 -3.41
CA GLY A 56 -11.66 0.20 -4.33
C GLY A 56 -10.38 -0.22 -3.63
N VAL A 57 -9.54 -0.94 -4.37
CA VAL A 57 -8.22 -1.37 -3.91
C VAL A 57 -7.17 -0.97 -4.94
N LEU A 58 -6.33 0.00 -4.59
CA LEU A 58 -5.13 0.34 -5.35
C LEU A 58 -3.98 -0.57 -4.90
N SER A 59 -3.14 -0.99 -5.85
CA SER A 59 -1.89 -1.70 -5.55
C SER A 59 -0.69 -0.95 -6.09
N ASN A 60 0.39 -0.97 -5.31
CA ASN A 60 1.67 -0.42 -5.66
C ASN A 60 2.66 -1.54 -5.94
N ALA A 61 3.11 -1.65 -7.18
CA ALA A 61 4.07 -2.66 -7.59
C ALA A 61 5.53 -2.22 -7.39
N ASN A 62 5.79 -1.01 -6.89
CA ASN A 62 7.13 -0.49 -6.65
C ASN A 62 7.55 -0.81 -5.20
N PRO A 63 8.53 -1.71 -4.97
CA PRO A 63 8.86 -2.21 -3.64
C PRO A 63 9.58 -1.19 -2.74
N TRP A 64 10.06 -0.08 -3.30
CA TRP A 64 10.88 0.91 -2.58
C TRP A 64 10.32 2.33 -2.64
N HIS A 65 9.09 2.51 -3.14
CA HIS A 65 8.51 3.84 -3.34
C HIS A 65 7.09 3.89 -2.81
N PHE A 66 6.76 4.93 -2.05
CA PHE A 66 5.37 5.30 -1.77
C PHE A 66 4.74 5.93 -3.00
N GLY A 67 3.46 5.61 -3.23
CA GLY A 67 2.60 6.39 -4.12
C GLY A 67 1.87 7.45 -3.31
N GLU A 68 2.32 8.69 -3.37
CA GLU A 68 1.79 9.82 -2.57
C GLU A 68 0.85 10.71 -3.40
N HIS A 69 0.07 11.53 -2.67
CA HIS A 69 -0.83 12.53 -3.25
C HIS A 69 -1.80 11.97 -4.30
N VAL A 70 -2.23 10.73 -4.11
CA VAL A 70 -3.19 10.08 -4.99
C VAL A 70 -4.57 10.68 -4.76
N VAL A 71 -5.28 10.96 -5.84
CA VAL A 71 -6.67 11.42 -5.80
C VAL A 71 -7.50 10.45 -6.64
N ALA A 72 -8.51 9.83 -6.04
CA ALA A 72 -9.55 9.13 -6.78
C ALA A 72 -10.61 10.13 -7.24
N THR A 73 -10.95 10.10 -8.52
CA THR A 73 -12.07 10.87 -9.10
C THR A 73 -13.21 9.91 -9.38
N ILE A 74 -14.34 10.13 -8.72
CA ILE A 74 -15.56 9.35 -8.85
C ILE A 74 -16.56 10.19 -9.64
N VAL A 75 -17.07 9.65 -10.75
CA VAL A 75 -18.04 10.33 -11.61
C VAL A 75 -19.22 9.43 -11.87
N GLY A 76 -20.42 9.91 -11.55
CA GLY A 76 -21.68 9.26 -11.87
C GLY A 76 -22.37 9.95 -13.03
N HIS A 77 -22.77 9.19 -14.05
CA HIS A 77 -23.53 9.66 -15.20
C HIS A 77 -24.93 9.08 -15.18
N ASP A 78 -25.94 9.86 -15.56
CA ASP A 78 -27.31 9.37 -15.77
C ASP A 78 -27.44 8.51 -17.05
N ALA A 79 -28.66 8.08 -17.36
CA ALA A 79 -28.93 7.25 -18.55
C ALA A 79 -28.73 8.00 -19.88
N LYS A 80 -28.71 9.33 -19.87
CA LYS A 80 -28.48 10.19 -21.05
C LYS A 80 -27.00 10.58 -21.19
N GLY A 81 -26.16 10.18 -20.24
CA GLY A 81 -24.73 10.52 -20.22
C GLY A 81 -24.41 11.86 -19.58
N ALA A 82 -25.37 12.52 -18.90
CA ALA A 82 -25.09 13.73 -18.14
C ALA A 82 -24.42 13.40 -16.80
N GLU A 83 -23.40 14.16 -16.40
CA GLU A 83 -22.78 14.05 -15.09
C GLU A 83 -23.77 14.50 -14.00
N VAL A 84 -24.06 13.62 -13.04
CA VAL A 84 -25.02 13.88 -11.95
C VAL A 84 -24.38 13.83 -10.56
N VAL A 85 -23.13 13.35 -10.48
CA VAL A 85 -22.32 13.41 -9.28
C VAL A 85 -20.84 13.35 -9.65
N ARG A 86 -20.03 14.14 -8.95
CA ARG A 86 -18.58 14.10 -9.03
C ARG A 86 -17.95 14.31 -7.66
N MET A 87 -16.95 13.50 -7.34
CA MET A 87 -16.18 13.62 -6.12
C MET A 87 -14.70 13.38 -6.42
N ASP A 88 -13.85 14.30 -5.98
CA ASP A 88 -12.42 14.09 -5.92
C ASP A 88 -12.05 13.74 -4.47
N GLN A 89 -11.62 12.51 -4.23
CA GLN A 89 -11.25 11.98 -2.93
C GLN A 89 -9.71 11.88 -2.83
N PRO A 90 -9.06 12.72 -2.02
CA PRO A 90 -7.68 12.50 -1.62
C PRO A 90 -7.55 11.16 -0.91
N LEU A 91 -6.53 10.38 -1.28
CA LEU A 91 -6.26 9.07 -0.71
C LEU A 91 -4.98 9.09 0.13
N ASP A 92 -4.87 8.12 1.04
CA ASP A 92 -3.64 7.92 1.80
C ASP A 92 -2.48 7.45 0.91
N ALA A 93 -1.24 7.63 1.36
CA ALA A 93 -0.06 7.22 0.59
C ALA A 93 0.04 5.70 0.42
N VAL A 94 0.01 5.17 -0.82
CA VAL A 94 0.06 3.72 -1.07
C VAL A 94 1.45 3.17 -0.70
N PRO A 95 1.56 2.23 0.25
CA PRO A 95 2.85 1.78 0.76
C PRO A 95 3.68 1.02 -0.29
N PRO A 96 5.01 0.96 -0.16
CA PRO A 96 5.88 0.23 -1.07
C PRO A 96 5.50 -1.26 -1.16
N GLY A 97 5.31 -1.75 -2.38
CA GLY A 97 4.91 -3.15 -2.64
C GLY A 97 3.53 -3.55 -2.10
N GLY A 98 2.77 -2.61 -1.53
CA GLY A 98 1.52 -2.89 -0.81
C GLY A 98 0.27 -2.46 -1.57
N SER A 99 -0.84 -2.39 -0.82
CA SER A 99 -2.15 -1.99 -1.33
C SER A 99 -2.79 -0.92 -0.45
N LEU A 100 -3.76 -0.22 -1.02
CA LEU A 100 -4.61 0.75 -0.35
C LEU A 100 -6.07 0.43 -0.65
N ALA A 101 -6.81 0.01 0.37
CA ALA A 101 -8.26 0.04 0.35
C ALA A 101 -8.73 1.47 0.57
N PHE A 102 -9.73 1.90 -0.19
CA PHE A 102 -10.39 3.18 0.00
C PHE A 102 -11.89 3.03 -0.24
N THR A 103 -12.68 3.81 0.48
CA THR A 103 -14.14 3.82 0.40
C THR A 103 -14.64 5.24 0.48
N GLY A 104 -15.85 5.48 -0.01
CA GLY A 104 -16.49 6.78 0.11
C GLY A 104 -17.95 6.76 -0.29
N GLN A 105 -18.59 7.90 -0.09
CA GLN A 105 -19.98 8.12 -0.45
C GLN A 105 -20.21 9.56 -0.92
N ALA A 106 -21.20 9.74 -1.79
CA ALA A 106 -21.68 11.03 -2.23
C ALA A 106 -23.19 10.96 -2.52
N SER A 107 -23.88 12.09 -2.41
CA SER A 107 -25.28 12.21 -2.77
C SER A 107 -25.44 12.71 -4.21
N ALA A 108 -26.42 12.18 -4.93
CA ALA A 108 -26.82 12.63 -6.25
C ALA A 108 -28.32 12.93 -6.25
N THR A 109 -28.73 14.06 -6.83
CA THR A 109 -30.15 14.45 -6.93
C THR A 109 -30.89 13.59 -7.96
N GLN A 110 -30.19 13.18 -9.02
CA GLN A 110 -30.67 12.31 -10.08
C GLN A 110 -30.04 10.92 -9.96
N LYS A 111 -30.71 9.89 -10.49
CA LYS A 111 -30.20 8.51 -10.46
C LYS A 111 -29.02 8.36 -11.43
N PRO A 112 -27.80 8.08 -10.96
CA PRO A 112 -26.75 7.66 -11.86
C PRO A 112 -27.10 6.30 -12.47
N ALA A 113 -26.87 6.14 -13.77
CA ALA A 113 -26.94 4.85 -14.46
C ALA A 113 -25.57 4.14 -14.46
N LYS A 114 -24.47 4.92 -14.40
CA LYS A 114 -23.10 4.40 -14.39
C LYS A 114 -22.23 5.22 -13.45
N VAL A 115 -21.40 4.56 -12.65
CA VAL A 115 -20.38 5.19 -11.81
C VAL A 115 -19.01 4.71 -12.27
N THR A 116 -18.08 5.64 -12.47
CA THR A 116 -16.70 5.36 -12.86
C THR A 116 -15.75 5.88 -11.79
N ILE A 117 -14.76 5.09 -11.43
CA ILE A 117 -13.67 5.48 -10.54
C ILE A 117 -12.40 5.53 -11.37
N GLN A 118 -11.74 6.69 -11.34
CA GLN A 118 -10.43 6.91 -11.92
C GLN A 118 -9.50 7.43 -10.82
N TYR A 119 -8.20 7.41 -11.06
CA TYR A 119 -7.25 8.02 -10.14
C TYR A 119 -6.19 8.79 -10.93
N ARG A 120 -5.69 9.87 -10.31
CA ARG A 120 -4.57 10.64 -10.84
C ARG A 120 -3.26 9.88 -10.57
N PRO A 121 -2.26 9.99 -11.47
CA PRO A 121 -0.95 9.40 -11.23
C PRO A 121 -0.37 9.80 -9.87
N ALA A 122 0.21 8.84 -9.17
CA ALA A 122 0.86 9.09 -7.89
C ALA A 122 2.13 9.92 -8.06
N GLN A 123 2.45 10.70 -7.03
CA GLN A 123 3.80 11.23 -6.86
C GLN A 123 4.65 10.15 -6.19
N TRP A 124 5.70 9.71 -6.86
CA TRP A 124 6.56 8.67 -6.34
C TRP A 124 7.62 9.26 -5.42
N ARG A 125 7.66 8.75 -4.19
CA ARG A 125 8.72 9.08 -3.24
C ARG A 125 9.40 7.82 -2.77
N GLN A 126 10.73 7.78 -2.85
CA GLN A 126 11.50 6.68 -2.30
C GLN A 126 11.25 6.56 -0.79
N ALA A 127 11.01 5.33 -0.33
CA ALA A 127 10.83 5.02 1.07
C ALA A 127 12.16 5.10 1.82
N ALA A 128 12.15 5.67 3.03
CA ALA A 128 13.32 5.75 3.90
C ALA A 128 13.70 4.38 4.53
N ARG A 129 12.80 3.40 4.44
CA ARG A 129 12.96 2.06 5.01
C ARG A 129 12.58 0.99 4.00
N ILE A 130 13.04 -0.22 4.27
CA ILE A 130 12.70 -1.38 3.46
C ILE A 130 11.23 -1.77 3.62
N ALA A 131 10.63 -2.40 2.60
CA ALA A 131 9.21 -2.74 2.60
C ALA A 131 8.75 -3.52 3.84
N SER A 132 9.60 -4.43 4.34
CA SER A 132 9.32 -5.24 5.54
C SER A 132 9.33 -4.44 6.86
N ALA A 133 9.80 -3.19 6.86
CA ALA A 133 9.70 -2.31 8.02
C ALA A 133 8.26 -1.76 8.22
N PHE A 134 7.43 -1.78 7.17
CA PHE A 134 6.05 -1.30 7.19
C PHE A 134 5.09 -2.46 7.58
N GLN A 135 5.10 -2.80 8.86
CA GLN A 135 4.23 -3.79 9.49
C GLN A 135 2.74 -3.41 9.42
N ARG A 136 1.89 -4.39 9.12
CA ARG A 136 0.43 -4.23 9.13
C ARG A 136 -0.06 -4.06 10.57
N PHE A 137 -1.01 -3.14 10.75
CA PHE A 137 -1.73 -2.98 12.01
C PHE A 137 -2.62 -4.21 12.27
N PRO A 138 -2.37 -5.01 13.33
CA PRO A 138 -3.18 -6.18 13.63
C PRO A 138 -4.62 -5.79 13.93
N THR A 139 -5.57 -6.62 13.49
CA THR A 139 -6.98 -6.45 13.84
C THR A 139 -7.51 -7.72 14.48
N SER A 140 -8.40 -7.58 15.46
CA SER A 140 -8.92 -8.72 16.22
C SER A 140 -10.39 -8.55 16.57
N ARG A 141 -11.03 -9.70 16.88
CA ARG A 141 -12.44 -9.80 17.30
C ARG A 141 -13.39 -9.04 16.37
N VAL A 142 -13.14 -9.13 15.06
CA VAL A 142 -13.97 -8.50 14.04
C VAL A 142 -15.32 -9.19 14.00
N GLN A 143 -16.39 -8.42 14.17
CA GLN A 143 -17.76 -8.85 14.02
C GLN A 143 -18.44 -8.03 12.94
N THR A 144 -19.28 -8.68 12.13
CA THR A 144 -20.09 -8.04 11.10
C THR A 144 -21.52 -8.46 11.30
N MET A 145 -22.40 -7.48 11.57
CA MET A 145 -23.81 -7.73 11.87
C MET A 145 -24.68 -6.94 10.91
N ARG A 146 -25.56 -7.64 10.21
CA ARG A 146 -26.56 -7.00 9.36
C ARG A 146 -27.64 -6.34 10.24
N GLN A 147 -27.91 -5.07 9.97
CA GLN A 147 -28.93 -4.27 10.62
C GLN A 147 -30.29 -4.42 9.90
N LYS A 148 -31.37 -3.98 10.57
CA LYS A 148 -32.74 -4.10 10.05
C LYS A 148 -32.97 -3.30 8.76
N ASP A 149 -32.26 -2.19 8.61
CA ASP A 149 -32.27 -1.32 7.43
C ASP A 149 -31.40 -1.87 6.27
N GLY A 150 -30.73 -3.00 6.48
CA GLY A 150 -29.84 -3.64 5.51
C GLY A 150 -28.41 -3.12 5.54
N ALA A 151 -28.08 -2.14 6.38
CA ALA A 151 -26.70 -1.74 6.63
C ALA A 151 -25.95 -2.84 7.40
N PHE A 152 -24.62 -2.77 7.41
CA PHE A 152 -23.77 -3.67 8.17
C PHE A 152 -23.03 -2.88 9.24
N LEU A 153 -23.23 -3.25 10.51
CA LEU A 153 -22.43 -2.76 11.62
C LEU A 153 -21.21 -3.65 11.76
N ILE A 154 -20.03 -3.05 11.69
CA ILE A 154 -18.75 -3.73 11.85
C ILE A 154 -18.04 -3.17 13.08
N THR A 155 -17.59 -4.08 13.93
CA THR A 155 -16.87 -3.74 15.15
C THR A 155 -15.64 -4.62 15.27
N GLY A 156 -14.59 -4.11 15.88
CA GLY A 156 -13.40 -4.89 16.19
C GLY A 156 -12.41 -4.05 16.96
N TYR A 157 -11.19 -4.55 17.06
CA TYR A 157 -10.08 -3.86 17.70
C TYR A 157 -8.91 -3.77 16.74
N VAL A 158 -8.16 -2.68 16.81
CA VAL A 158 -6.93 -2.45 16.03
C VAL A 158 -5.78 -2.25 17.00
N ASP A 159 -4.69 -2.97 16.79
CA ASP A 159 -3.47 -2.86 17.60
C ASP A 159 -2.37 -2.15 16.81
N ASN A 160 -1.36 -1.68 17.52
CA ASN A 160 -0.21 -1.00 16.95
C ASN A 160 1.05 -1.90 17.03
N PRO A 161 1.66 -2.28 15.89
CA PRO A 161 2.85 -3.11 15.88
C PRO A 161 4.14 -2.30 16.12
N TYR A 162 4.06 -1.01 16.42
CA TYR A 162 5.21 -0.11 16.61
C TYR A 162 5.38 0.33 18.06
N SER A 163 6.57 0.81 18.42
CA SER A 163 6.92 1.19 19.79
C SER A 163 6.31 2.51 20.24
N VAL A 164 5.99 3.40 19.29
CA VAL A 164 5.31 4.68 19.57
C VAL A 164 3.87 4.64 19.09
N PRO A 165 2.97 5.43 19.72
CA PRO A 165 1.56 5.50 19.31
C PRO A 165 1.39 5.95 17.86
N ALA A 166 0.42 5.37 17.16
CA ALA A 166 -0.02 5.88 15.87
C ALA A 166 -1.09 6.96 16.09
N SER A 167 -0.81 8.19 15.67
CA SER A 167 -1.68 9.35 15.94
C SER A 167 -3.10 9.15 15.42
N THR A 168 -3.26 8.78 14.15
CA THR A 168 -4.56 8.45 13.55
C THR A 168 -4.40 7.31 12.55
N LEU A 169 -5.21 6.27 12.72
CA LEU A 169 -5.38 5.20 11.76
C LEU A 169 -6.71 5.33 11.02
N VAL A 170 -6.68 5.11 9.70
CA VAL A 170 -7.88 4.84 8.92
C VAL A 170 -8.12 3.33 8.93
N VAL A 171 -9.29 2.93 9.43
CA VAL A 171 -9.75 1.54 9.39
C VAL A 171 -10.78 1.42 8.27
N ASN A 172 -10.46 0.61 7.26
CA ASN A 172 -11.36 0.30 6.15
C ASN A 172 -11.93 -1.11 6.33
N ALA A 173 -13.23 -1.27 6.14
CA ALA A 173 -13.90 -2.55 6.01
C ALA A 173 -14.38 -2.74 4.57
N LEU A 174 -13.90 -3.79 3.91
CA LEU A 174 -14.36 -4.22 2.59
C LEU A 174 -15.27 -5.43 2.74
N LEU A 175 -16.49 -5.33 2.21
CA LEU A 175 -17.48 -6.39 2.25
C LEU A 175 -17.40 -7.19 0.96
N ARG A 176 -17.35 -8.52 1.09
CA ARG A 176 -17.19 -9.46 -0.03
C ARG A 176 -18.27 -10.53 -0.02
N ASP A 177 -18.63 -10.98 -1.22
CA ASP A 177 -19.50 -12.15 -1.38
C ASP A 177 -18.75 -13.46 -1.16
N LYS A 178 -19.45 -14.59 -1.31
CA LYS A 178 -18.87 -15.94 -1.13
C LYS A 178 -17.77 -16.26 -2.15
N ALA A 179 -17.80 -15.65 -3.33
CA ALA A 179 -16.77 -15.80 -4.35
C ALA A 179 -15.56 -14.86 -4.13
N GLY A 180 -15.60 -14.02 -3.09
CA GLY A 180 -14.57 -13.05 -2.78
C GLY A 180 -14.68 -11.73 -3.55
N LYS A 181 -15.73 -11.53 -4.34
CA LYS A 181 -15.95 -10.29 -5.10
C LYS A 181 -16.25 -9.14 -4.14
N LEU A 182 -15.62 -7.99 -4.38
CA LEU A 182 -15.91 -6.75 -3.64
C LEU A 182 -17.35 -6.29 -3.90
N LEU A 183 -18.12 -6.09 -2.82
CA LEU A 183 -19.49 -5.59 -2.84
C LEU A 183 -19.56 -4.10 -2.50
N GLY A 184 -18.71 -3.64 -1.59
CA GLY A 184 -18.67 -2.27 -1.09
C GLY A 184 -17.80 -2.19 0.15
N GLY A 185 -17.87 -1.08 0.86
CA GLY A 185 -17.09 -0.89 2.08
C GLY A 185 -17.39 0.42 2.77
N GLY A 186 -16.73 0.62 3.90
CA GLY A 186 -16.77 1.87 4.67
C GLY A 186 -15.49 2.03 5.46
N SER A 187 -15.30 3.24 5.97
CA SER A 187 -14.12 3.61 6.74
C SER A 187 -14.50 4.30 8.05
N THR A 188 -13.59 4.23 9.02
CA THR A 188 -13.64 5.01 10.25
C THR A 188 -12.22 5.38 10.66
N PHE A 189 -12.09 6.23 11.66
CA PHE A 189 -10.81 6.67 12.21
C PHE A 189 -10.66 6.18 13.64
N VAL A 190 -9.44 5.88 14.03
CA VAL A 190 -9.08 5.54 15.40
C VAL A 190 -7.80 6.30 15.74
N ASP A 191 -7.88 7.11 16.77
CA ASP A 191 -6.78 7.96 17.20
C ASP A 191 -5.99 7.31 18.33
N GLU A 192 -4.74 7.76 18.50
CA GLU A 192 -3.85 7.42 19.62
C GLU A 192 -3.74 5.90 19.87
N VAL A 193 -3.49 5.13 18.81
CA VAL A 193 -3.42 3.66 18.88
C VAL A 193 -2.07 3.25 19.47
N GLN A 194 -2.09 2.71 20.69
CA GLN A 194 -0.90 2.28 21.43
C GLN A 194 -0.70 0.76 21.33
N ALA A 195 0.55 0.31 21.36
CA ALA A 195 0.86 -1.11 21.36
C ALA A 195 0.34 -1.80 22.63
N GLY A 196 -0.35 -2.93 22.46
CA GLY A 196 -0.86 -3.74 23.58
C GLY A 196 -2.10 -3.17 24.28
N SER A 197 -2.59 -2.01 23.83
CA SER A 197 -3.85 -1.42 24.30
C SER A 197 -4.74 -1.12 23.08
N PRO A 198 -5.26 -2.16 22.41
CA PRO A 198 -5.92 -1.98 21.12
C PRO A 198 -7.29 -1.29 21.31
N PRO A 199 -7.50 -0.06 20.78
CA PRO A 199 -8.79 0.59 20.80
C PRO A 199 -9.84 -0.15 19.96
N ARG A 200 -11.10 0.02 20.35
CA ARG A 200 -12.25 -0.49 19.59
C ARG A 200 -12.54 0.44 18.41
N PHE A 201 -12.74 -0.13 17.23
CA PHE A 201 -13.36 0.56 16.10
C PHE A 201 -14.81 0.13 15.92
N ILE A 202 -15.63 1.07 15.45
CA ILE A 202 -17.03 0.85 15.07
C ILE A 202 -17.25 1.60 13.76
N LEU A 203 -17.80 0.92 12.75
CA LEU A 203 -18.17 1.54 11.49
C LEU A 203 -19.42 0.89 10.92
N THR A 204 -20.15 1.66 10.12
CA THR A 204 -21.35 1.17 9.43
C THR A 204 -21.12 1.24 7.93
N VAL A 205 -21.43 0.15 7.22
CA VAL A 205 -21.46 0.10 5.76
C VAL A 205 -22.89 0.05 5.30
N SER A 206 -23.34 1.13 4.66
CA SER A 206 -24.67 1.26 4.08
C SER A 206 -24.59 1.30 2.55
N GLY A 207 -25.76 1.28 1.91
CA GLY A 207 -25.87 1.50 0.46
C GLY A 207 -25.50 0.31 -0.41
N LEU A 208 -25.42 -0.90 0.16
CA LEU A 208 -25.38 -2.12 -0.63
C LEU A 208 -26.75 -2.41 -1.29
N PRO A 209 -26.77 -3.13 -2.44
CA PRO A 209 -28.01 -3.52 -3.09
C PRO A 209 -28.90 -4.38 -2.18
N LYS A 210 -30.22 -4.24 -2.32
CA LYS A 210 -31.17 -5.08 -1.56
C LYS A 210 -30.92 -6.56 -1.88
N GLY A 211 -30.72 -7.36 -0.84
CA GLY A 211 -30.42 -8.79 -0.99
C GLY A 211 -28.93 -9.11 -1.18
N ALA A 212 -28.02 -8.14 -1.06
CA ALA A 212 -26.59 -8.41 -1.04
C ALA A 212 -26.23 -9.39 0.10
N GLU A 213 -25.61 -10.51 -0.27
CA GLU A 213 -25.13 -11.54 0.65
C GLU A 213 -23.65 -11.31 0.96
N VAL A 214 -23.38 -10.73 2.12
CA VAL A 214 -22.02 -10.54 2.63
C VAL A 214 -21.57 -11.84 3.29
N ALA A 215 -20.51 -12.45 2.75
CA ALA A 215 -19.92 -13.67 3.29
C ALA A 215 -18.64 -13.41 4.07
N LYS A 216 -17.89 -12.35 3.72
CA LYS A 216 -16.62 -12.01 4.34
C LYS A 216 -16.45 -10.51 4.48
N THR A 217 -15.89 -10.09 5.61
CA THR A 217 -15.44 -8.73 5.85
C THR A 217 -13.91 -8.74 5.96
N GLU A 218 -13.26 -7.96 5.12
CA GLU A 218 -11.82 -7.72 5.16
C GLU A 218 -11.55 -6.39 5.84
N ILE A 219 -10.80 -6.40 6.95
CA ILE A 219 -10.40 -5.19 7.65
C ILE A 219 -8.95 -4.86 7.31
N THR A 220 -8.70 -3.60 6.99
CA THR A 220 -7.35 -3.05 6.87
C THR A 220 -7.25 -1.79 7.72
N ALA A 221 -6.14 -1.62 8.41
CA ALA A 221 -5.82 -0.41 9.16
C ALA A 221 -4.45 0.12 8.70
N ARG A 222 -4.32 1.44 8.64
CA ARG A 222 -3.15 2.13 8.09
C ARG A 222 -3.08 3.56 8.61
N THR A 223 -1.91 4.16 8.55
CA THR A 223 -1.75 5.59 8.87
C THR A 223 -2.58 6.45 7.92
N TRP A 224 -3.22 7.47 8.47
CA TRP A 224 -3.92 8.50 7.72
C TRP A 224 -2.93 9.53 7.15
N GLY A 225 -3.14 9.93 5.89
CA GLY A 225 -2.39 11.03 5.27
C GLY A 225 -1.91 10.73 3.86
N SER A 226 -1.86 11.77 3.02
CA SER A 226 -1.47 11.67 1.61
C SER A 226 0.02 11.43 1.38
N THR A 227 0.83 11.42 2.45
CA THR A 227 2.27 11.14 2.43
C THR A 227 2.57 9.92 3.30
N GLY A 228 3.63 9.19 2.96
CA GLY A 228 4.12 8.03 3.72
C GLY A 228 4.84 8.41 5.02
N ARG A 229 5.05 9.70 5.31
CA ARG A 229 5.81 10.16 6.49
C ARG A 229 5.28 9.60 7.81
N PRO A 230 3.96 9.64 8.11
CA PRO A 230 3.46 9.08 9.37
C PRO A 230 3.79 7.59 9.52
N TYR A 231 3.83 6.85 8.41
CA TYR A 231 4.14 5.43 8.45
C TYR A 231 5.65 5.18 8.61
N GLU A 232 6.48 6.03 8.01
CA GLU A 232 7.93 6.00 8.17
C GLU A 232 8.36 6.38 9.59
N ASP A 233 7.73 7.38 10.20
CA ASP A 233 8.01 7.79 11.58
C ASP A 233 7.74 6.62 12.55
N LEU A 234 6.64 5.90 12.35
CA LEU A 234 6.35 4.67 13.08
C LEU A 234 7.40 3.59 12.81
N ALA A 235 7.75 3.33 11.55
CA ALA A 235 8.75 2.33 11.20
C ALA A 235 10.16 2.65 11.75
N LEU A 236 10.50 3.93 11.91
CA LEU A 236 11.75 4.40 12.52
C LEU A 236 11.78 4.17 14.03
N SER A 237 10.63 4.22 14.70
CA SER A 237 10.53 3.92 16.13
C SER A 237 10.76 2.44 16.48
N GLY A 238 10.68 1.56 15.47
CA GLY A 238 10.84 0.11 15.64
C GLY A 238 9.54 -0.61 15.96
N ALA A 239 9.50 -1.91 15.65
CA ALA A 239 8.35 -2.78 15.88
C ALA A 239 8.34 -3.39 17.29
N VAL A 240 7.15 -3.67 17.82
CA VAL A 240 6.93 -4.32 19.12
C VAL A 240 6.03 -5.57 18.94
N PRO A 241 6.40 -6.72 19.55
CA PRO A 241 7.63 -6.95 20.29
C PRO A 241 8.86 -6.89 19.37
N VAL A 242 9.96 -6.34 19.88
CA VAL A 242 11.27 -6.42 19.20
C VAL A 242 11.53 -7.89 18.94
N HIS A 243 11.64 -8.31 17.68
CA HIS A 243 11.74 -9.72 17.29
C HIS A 243 12.69 -10.50 18.22
N THR A 244 12.12 -11.27 19.16
CA THR A 244 12.87 -12.19 20.03
C THR A 244 12.95 -13.59 19.42
N ILE A 245 12.30 -13.81 18.28
CA ILE A 245 12.37 -15.06 17.54
C ILE A 245 13.74 -15.15 16.90
N LYS A 246 14.56 -16.09 17.40
CA LYS A 246 15.86 -16.42 16.85
C LYS A 246 15.71 -16.70 15.34
N PRO A 247 16.52 -16.08 14.46
CA PRO A 247 16.48 -16.38 13.03
C PRO A 247 16.58 -17.89 12.81
N THR A 248 15.65 -18.44 12.04
CA THR A 248 15.67 -19.86 11.64
C THR A 248 16.49 -20.10 10.39
N SER A 249 16.87 -19.04 9.68
CA SER A 249 17.82 -19.10 8.58
C SER A 249 19.22 -19.38 9.11
N GLU A 250 19.95 -20.27 8.44
CA GLU A 250 21.38 -20.43 8.71
C GLU A 250 22.11 -19.10 8.51
N PRO A 251 23.14 -18.80 9.33
CA PRO A 251 24.02 -17.67 9.09
C PRO A 251 24.55 -17.71 7.65
N PHE A 252 24.66 -16.55 7.01
CA PHE A 252 25.33 -16.49 5.71
C PHE A 252 26.75 -17.04 5.85
N ALA A 253 27.15 -17.95 4.95
CA ALA A 253 28.48 -18.56 4.96
C ALA A 253 29.63 -17.54 4.80
N VAL A 254 29.32 -16.37 4.24
CA VAL A 254 30.24 -15.24 4.09
C VAL A 254 29.46 -13.98 4.44
N ASP A 255 29.94 -13.25 5.47
CA ASP A 255 29.42 -11.92 5.78
C ASP A 255 29.78 -10.97 4.62
N ARG A 256 28.78 -10.32 4.03
CA ARG A 256 29.00 -9.42 2.90
C ARG A 256 29.51 -8.08 3.44
N ASN A 257 30.81 -8.04 3.71
CA ASN A 257 31.62 -6.84 3.95
C ASN A 257 31.15 -5.93 5.09
N THR A 258 31.37 -6.37 6.33
CA THR A 258 31.74 -5.42 7.38
C THR A 258 33.18 -4.97 7.12
N GLN A 259 33.40 -3.97 6.25
CA GLN A 259 34.69 -3.28 6.21
C GLN A 259 34.82 -2.53 7.53
N ILE A 260 35.55 -3.12 8.48
CA ILE A 260 36.06 -2.39 9.64
C ILE A 260 36.98 -1.32 9.06
N VAL A 261 36.53 -0.06 9.07
CA VAL A 261 37.38 1.08 8.76
C VAL A 261 38.32 1.26 9.96
N SER A 262 39.33 0.39 10.06
CA SER A 262 40.42 0.54 11.00
C SER A 262 41.71 0.68 10.21
N GLU A 263 41.97 1.89 9.72
CA GLU A 263 43.34 2.39 9.50
C GLU A 263 43.27 3.93 9.42
N TYR A 264 43.15 4.59 10.58
CA TYR A 264 43.70 5.93 10.74
C TYR A 264 45.22 5.77 10.85
N LYS A 265 45.95 6.01 9.76
CA LYS A 265 47.40 6.23 9.85
C LYS A 265 47.63 7.64 10.39
N GLN A 266 48.40 7.72 11.48
CA GLN A 266 48.97 8.95 12.04
C GLN A 266 49.92 9.61 11.05
#